data_AF-A0A2I1CFS5-F1
#
_entry.id   AF-A0A2I1CFS5-F1
#
_cell.length_a   1.000
_cell.length_b   1.000
_cell.length_c   1.000
_cell.angle_alpha   90.00
_cell.angle_beta   90.00
_cell.angle_gamma   90.00
#
_symmetry.space_group_name_H-M   'P 1'
#
loop_
_entity.id
_entity.type
_entity.pdbx_description
1 polymer ?
#
loop_
_entity_poly.entity_id
_entity_poly.type
_entity_poly.pdbx_seq_one_letter_code
_entity_poly.pdbx_strand_id
1 'polypeptide(L)'
;MLSCARSRVAAFSTAWTPRFVARASYSTTMPRLTENRMQANDPTPRTPEPNVSATNATPTDSQGVWDAPMREEPEAGERNRQLQAPTPQPMAAIELIHKQPVRWTNKRIVSCDGGGGPLGHPRIFINTDKPEIATCGYCGLPFAHEQHRAYLKSLPATSYPLEPTGDAAEANETQRVTEGAFEQR
;
A
#
# COMPACT_ATOMS: atom_id res chain seq x y z
N MET A 1 18.09 34.67 -85.79
CA MET A 1 18.05 33.50 -86.69
C MET A 1 18.85 32.37 -86.07
N LEU A 2 18.35 31.15 -86.22
CA LEU A 2 18.83 29.86 -85.70
C LEU A 2 20.36 29.68 -85.73
N SER A 3 20.94 28.91 -84.80
CA SER A 3 21.11 27.45 -85.00
C SER A 3 21.97 26.74 -83.94
N CYS A 4 21.44 25.60 -83.50
CA CYS A 4 22.01 24.27 -83.18
C CYS A 4 23.48 23.98 -82.77
N ALA A 5 23.54 22.86 -82.00
CA ALA A 5 24.53 21.77 -81.92
C ALA A 5 25.71 21.95 -80.94
N ARG A 6 25.87 21.15 -79.86
CA ARG A 6 26.07 19.68 -79.64
C ARG A 6 27.55 19.29 -79.48
N SER A 7 27.87 18.81 -78.27
CA SER A 7 28.87 17.78 -77.89
C SER A 7 30.37 18.09 -78.17
N ARG A 8 31.40 17.54 -77.52
CA ARG A 8 31.61 16.32 -76.72
C ARG A 8 32.66 16.59 -75.62
N VAL A 9 32.63 15.73 -74.61
CA VAL A 9 33.56 15.58 -73.49
C VAL A 9 34.90 15.00 -73.94
N ALA A 10 36.01 15.42 -73.33
CA ALA A 10 37.14 14.54 -73.00
C ALA A 10 37.91 15.13 -71.80
N ALA A 11 38.08 14.28 -70.79
CA ALA A 11 38.63 14.60 -69.48
C ALA A 11 40.16 14.52 -69.47
N PHE A 12 40.82 15.47 -68.81
CA PHE A 12 42.14 15.28 -68.21
C PHE A 12 42.30 16.28 -67.06
N SER A 13 42.40 15.79 -65.82
CA SER A 13 43.28 16.44 -64.83
C SER A 13 43.36 15.65 -63.52
N THR A 14 44.62 15.38 -63.18
CA THR A 14 45.24 15.42 -61.86
C THR A 14 44.88 14.35 -60.83
N ALA A 15 45.86 13.48 -60.62
CA ALA A 15 45.99 12.60 -59.48
C ALA A 15 45.83 13.36 -58.15
N TRP A 16 44.88 12.91 -57.33
CA TRP A 16 44.79 13.27 -55.92
C TRP A 16 44.92 11.99 -55.11
N THR A 17 46.10 11.77 -54.51
CA THR A 17 46.29 10.74 -53.50
C THR A 17 45.56 11.16 -52.23
N PRO A 18 44.51 10.44 -51.77
CA PRO A 18 43.90 10.76 -50.49
C PRO A 18 44.87 10.39 -49.37
N ARG A 19 45.22 11.38 -48.55
CA ARG A 19 45.93 11.16 -47.29
C ARG A 19 45.01 10.32 -46.40
N PHE A 20 45.47 9.13 -46.02
CA PHE A 20 44.80 8.26 -45.06
C PHE A 20 44.63 9.01 -43.74
N VAL A 21 43.40 9.36 -43.38
CA VAL A 21 43.07 9.72 -42.01
C VAL A 21 42.82 8.40 -41.29
N ALA A 22 43.73 8.02 -40.39
CA ALA A 22 43.53 6.89 -39.50
C ALA A 22 42.32 7.21 -38.60
N ARG A 23 41.14 6.67 -38.96
CA ARG A 23 40.02 6.58 -38.02
C ARG A 23 40.47 5.60 -36.94
N ALA A 24 40.52 6.07 -35.69
CA ALA A 24 40.74 5.20 -34.55
C ALA A 24 39.70 4.07 -34.58
N SER A 25 40.15 2.83 -34.74
CA SER A 25 39.30 1.65 -34.61
C SER A 25 39.03 1.46 -33.11
N TYR A 26 38.03 2.13 -32.57
CA TYR A 26 37.47 1.70 -31.29
C TYR A 26 36.76 0.37 -31.54
N SER A 27 37.42 -0.71 -31.13
CA SER A 27 36.79 -2.02 -31.03
C SER A 27 35.72 -1.93 -29.95
N THR A 28 34.46 -1.72 -30.34
CA THR A 28 33.31 -2.00 -29.48
C THR A 28 33.13 -3.51 -29.40
N THR A 29 34.10 -4.17 -28.79
CA THR A 29 33.88 -5.44 -28.12
C THR A 29 33.89 -5.12 -26.63
N MET A 30 32.90 -4.35 -26.19
CA MET A 30 32.40 -4.56 -24.85
C MET A 30 32.05 -6.05 -24.82
N PRO A 31 32.64 -6.88 -23.94
CA PRO A 31 32.09 -8.21 -23.74
C PRO A 31 30.65 -7.93 -23.32
N ARG A 32 29.69 -8.26 -24.19
CA ARG A 32 28.31 -8.24 -23.78
C ARG A 32 28.27 -9.16 -22.59
N LEU A 33 28.14 -8.55 -21.40
CA LEU A 33 27.72 -9.20 -20.18
C LEU A 33 26.74 -10.27 -20.61
N THR A 34 27.10 -11.53 -20.35
CA THR A 34 26.44 -12.71 -20.90
C THR A 34 24.97 -12.67 -20.52
N GLU A 35 24.17 -12.00 -21.34
CA GLU A 35 22.73 -11.89 -21.16
C GLU A 35 22.22 -13.31 -21.26
N ASN A 36 21.61 -13.76 -20.16
CA ASN A 36 20.92 -15.04 -20.00
C ASN A 36 20.00 -15.27 -21.20
N ARG A 37 20.53 -15.88 -22.26
CA ARG A 37 19.77 -16.23 -23.46
C ARG A 37 19.13 -17.57 -23.19
N MET A 38 18.20 -17.59 -22.24
CA MET A 38 17.25 -18.68 -22.13
C MET A 38 16.38 -18.61 -23.38
N GLN A 39 16.70 -19.42 -24.38
CA GLN A 39 15.82 -19.61 -25.53
C GLN A 39 14.53 -20.24 -24.99
N ALA A 40 13.40 -19.56 -25.14
CA ALA A 40 12.10 -19.94 -24.57
C ALA A 40 11.55 -21.31 -25.06
N ASN A 41 12.31 -22.05 -25.88
CA ASN A 41 11.89 -23.32 -26.46
C ASN A 41 13.10 -24.22 -26.83
N ASP A 42 14.10 -24.29 -25.95
CA ASP A 42 15.21 -25.25 -26.07
C ASP A 42 14.69 -26.66 -25.70
N PRO A 43 14.82 -27.69 -26.56
CA PRO A 43 14.43 -29.06 -26.23
C PRO A 43 15.21 -29.66 -25.04
N THR A 44 16.31 -29.02 -24.63
CA THR A 44 17.14 -29.39 -23.48
C THR A 44 17.50 -28.15 -22.67
N PRO A 45 16.57 -27.61 -21.85
CA PRO A 45 16.87 -26.45 -21.03
C PRO A 45 17.96 -26.79 -20.00
N ARG A 46 18.86 -25.84 -19.75
CA ARG A 46 19.89 -25.97 -18.72
C ARG A 46 19.25 -25.88 -17.34
N THR A 47 19.67 -26.76 -16.42
CA THR A 47 19.30 -26.66 -15.02
C THR A 47 19.86 -25.36 -14.43
N PRO A 48 19.06 -24.53 -13.75
CA PRO A 48 19.57 -23.30 -13.14
C PRO A 48 20.53 -23.65 -12.00
N GLU A 49 21.79 -23.26 -12.14
CA GLU A 49 22.77 -23.38 -11.06
C GLU A 49 22.60 -22.20 -10.09
N PRO A 50 22.52 -22.44 -8.77
CA PRO A 50 22.43 -21.35 -7.80
C PRO A 50 23.72 -20.53 -7.81
N ASN A 51 23.60 -19.23 -7.54
CA ASN A 51 24.70 -18.26 -7.56
C ASN A 51 25.65 -18.35 -6.35
N VAL A 52 25.56 -19.40 -5.52
CA VAL A 52 26.40 -19.60 -4.34
C VAL A 52 27.44 -20.69 -4.59
N SER A 53 28.67 -20.47 -4.10
CA SER A 53 29.78 -21.42 -4.26
C SER A 53 29.45 -22.77 -3.62
N ALA A 54 29.68 -23.87 -4.36
CA ALA A 54 29.34 -25.25 -4.00
C ALA A 54 29.88 -25.71 -2.64
N THR A 55 30.92 -25.06 -2.11
CA THR A 55 31.64 -25.51 -0.92
C THR A 55 30.85 -25.33 0.39
N ASN A 56 29.75 -24.59 0.42
CA ASN A 56 28.91 -24.39 1.63
C ASN A 56 27.43 -24.15 1.31
N ALA A 57 26.87 -24.83 0.30
CA ALA A 57 25.46 -24.70 -0.03
C ALA A 57 24.60 -25.37 1.05
N THR A 58 24.15 -24.62 2.06
CA THR A 58 22.96 -25.01 2.82
C THR A 58 21.74 -24.83 1.91
N PRO A 59 20.78 -25.77 1.90
CA PRO A 59 19.53 -25.60 1.16
C PRO A 59 18.91 -24.26 1.59
N THR A 60 18.85 -23.31 0.67
CA THR A 60 18.40 -21.94 0.98
C THR A 60 16.87 -21.85 0.96
N ASP A 61 16.19 -22.87 0.42
CA ASP A 61 14.74 -23.01 0.34
C ASP A 61 14.29 -24.45 0.59
N SER A 62 13.04 -24.62 1.02
CA SER A 62 12.42 -25.93 1.29
C SER A 62 12.26 -26.82 0.05
N GLN A 63 12.46 -26.27 -1.16
CA GLN A 63 12.20 -26.93 -2.44
C GLN A 63 13.34 -26.77 -3.48
N GLY A 64 14.42 -26.03 -3.17
CA GLY A 64 15.62 -25.97 -4.02
C GLY A 64 15.48 -25.37 -5.44
N VAL A 65 14.32 -24.84 -5.84
CA VAL A 65 14.10 -24.26 -7.19
C VAL A 65 13.19 -23.03 -7.07
N TRP A 66 13.72 -21.86 -7.45
CA TRP A 66 13.01 -20.56 -7.37
C TRP A 66 11.78 -20.46 -8.30
N ASP A 67 11.71 -21.30 -9.33
CA ASP A 67 10.66 -21.27 -10.37
C ASP A 67 9.58 -22.35 -10.20
N ALA A 68 9.70 -23.22 -9.19
CA ALA A 68 8.68 -24.24 -8.95
C ALA A 68 7.41 -23.59 -8.35
N PRO A 69 6.21 -23.89 -8.88
CA PRO A 69 4.99 -23.36 -8.30
C PRO A 69 4.80 -23.97 -6.90
N MET A 70 4.83 -23.12 -5.88
CA MET A 70 4.52 -23.50 -4.50
C MET A 70 3.05 -23.95 -4.46
N ARG A 71 2.84 -25.25 -4.59
CA ARG A 71 1.54 -25.90 -4.48
C ARG A 71 1.59 -26.84 -3.30
N GLU A 72 0.64 -26.67 -2.39
CA GLU A 72 0.43 -27.66 -1.34
C GLU A 72 -0.19 -28.92 -1.95
N GLU A 73 0.23 -30.09 -1.45
CA GLU A 73 -0.47 -31.33 -1.75
C GLU A 73 -1.85 -31.30 -1.07
N PRO A 74 -2.92 -31.67 -1.78
CA PRO A 74 -4.29 -31.56 -1.25
C PRO A 74 -4.48 -32.36 0.05
N GLU A 75 -3.85 -33.52 0.20
CA GLU A 75 -3.93 -34.32 1.43
C GLU A 75 -3.19 -33.65 2.61
N ALA A 76 -2.15 -32.85 2.34
CA ALA A 76 -1.46 -32.06 3.35
C ALA A 76 -2.30 -30.84 3.76
N GLY A 77 -2.93 -30.16 2.79
CA GLY A 77 -3.86 -29.06 3.05
C GLY A 77 -5.08 -29.48 3.88
N GLU A 78 -5.67 -30.65 3.56
CA GLU A 78 -6.80 -31.19 4.31
C GLU A 78 -6.44 -31.58 5.75
N ARG A 79 -5.28 -32.19 5.98
CA ARG A 79 -4.77 -32.49 7.32
C ARG A 79 -4.55 -31.21 8.13
N ASN A 80 -3.93 -30.20 7.52
CA ASN A 80 -3.70 -28.91 8.18
C ASN A 80 -5.02 -28.22 8.54
N ARG A 81 -6.02 -28.29 7.65
CA ARG A 81 -7.37 -27.75 7.88
C ARG A 81 -8.08 -28.47 9.03
N GLN A 82 -7.95 -29.79 9.14
CA GLN A 82 -8.54 -30.57 10.24
C GLN A 82 -7.85 -30.31 11.58
N LEU A 83 -6.54 -30.09 11.57
CA LEU A 83 -5.75 -29.80 12.77
C LEU A 83 -5.83 -28.34 13.23
N GLN A 84 -6.39 -27.45 12.41
CA GLN A 84 -6.52 -26.04 12.75
C GLN A 84 -7.59 -25.86 13.83
N ALA A 85 -7.13 -25.63 15.06
CA ALA A 85 -8.01 -25.27 16.16
C ALA A 85 -8.79 -23.99 15.83
N PRO A 86 -10.03 -23.83 16.33
CA PRO A 86 -10.76 -22.58 16.17
C PRO A 86 -9.94 -21.45 16.79
N THR A 87 -9.69 -20.41 16.00
CA THR A 87 -9.03 -19.20 16.50
C THR A 87 -9.88 -18.59 17.61
N PRO A 88 -9.27 -18.00 18.67
CA PRO A 88 -10.03 -17.26 19.67
C PRO A 88 -10.93 -16.23 18.98
N GLN A 89 -12.19 -16.14 19.42
CA GLN A 89 -13.19 -15.22 18.88
C GLN A 89 -13.32 -14.02 19.83
N PRO A 90 -12.50 -12.97 19.67
CA PRO A 90 -12.67 -11.76 20.47
C PRO A 90 -14.00 -11.07 20.14
N MET A 91 -14.46 -10.24 21.07
CA MET A 91 -15.66 -9.42 20.89
C MET A 91 -15.54 -8.55 19.64
N ALA A 92 -16.63 -8.47 18.86
CA ALA A 92 -16.64 -7.62 17.68
C ALA A 92 -16.67 -6.13 18.08
N ALA A 93 -15.73 -5.34 17.57
CA ALA A 93 -15.62 -3.92 17.90
C ALA A 93 -16.89 -3.11 17.54
N ILE A 94 -17.60 -3.55 16.49
CA ILE A 94 -18.90 -2.96 16.09
C ILE A 94 -19.94 -3.07 17.21
N GLU A 95 -19.97 -4.19 17.94
CA GLU A 95 -20.91 -4.37 19.04
C GLU A 95 -20.54 -3.51 20.25
N LEU A 96 -19.25 -3.25 20.47
CA LEU A 96 -18.76 -2.45 21.58
C LEU A 96 -18.95 -0.95 21.34
N ILE A 97 -18.80 -0.47 20.10
CA ILE A 97 -18.97 0.95 19.80
C ILE A 97 -20.43 1.39 19.86
N HIS A 98 -21.37 0.51 19.48
CA HIS A 98 -22.80 0.80 19.57
C HIS A 98 -23.34 0.84 21.01
N LYS A 99 -22.55 0.39 22.00
CA LYS A 99 -22.85 0.58 23.43
C LYS A 99 -22.45 1.96 23.94
N GLN A 100 -21.60 2.69 23.21
CA GLN A 100 -21.14 4.01 23.64
C GLN A 100 -22.29 5.03 23.57
N PRO A 101 -22.52 5.81 24.63
CA PRO A 101 -23.51 6.86 24.61
C PRO A 101 -23.06 8.03 23.73
N VAL A 102 -24.04 8.70 23.13
CA VAL A 102 -23.83 9.96 22.39
C VAL A 102 -23.29 11.02 23.35
N ARG A 103 -22.16 11.62 22.98
CA ARG A 103 -21.60 12.77 23.69
C ARG A 103 -22.27 14.06 23.25
N TRP A 104 -22.96 14.68 24.19
CA TRP A 104 -23.62 15.96 23.97
C TRP A 104 -22.64 17.10 24.11
N THR A 105 -22.63 17.99 23.12
CA THR A 105 -21.74 19.15 23.11
C THR A 105 -22.50 20.43 22.78
N ASN A 106 -22.09 21.53 23.39
CA ASN A 106 -22.59 22.89 23.11
C ASN A 106 -21.81 23.61 22.01
N LYS A 107 -20.84 22.93 21.40
CA LYS A 107 -19.97 23.49 20.37
C LYS A 107 -20.36 22.93 19.02
N ARG A 108 -20.45 23.80 18.03
CA ARG A 108 -20.60 23.48 16.61
C ARG A 108 -19.48 22.57 16.07
N ILE A 109 -18.25 22.77 16.53
CA ILE A 109 -17.09 21.96 16.14
C ILE A 109 -16.49 21.32 17.38
N VAL A 110 -16.36 20.00 17.36
CA VAL A 110 -15.76 19.21 18.44
C VAL A 110 -14.39 18.71 18.01
N SER A 111 -13.38 18.89 18.86
CA SER A 111 -12.06 18.29 18.67
C SER A 111 -12.02 16.89 19.29
N CYS A 112 -11.69 15.87 18.51
CA CYS A 112 -11.49 14.50 18.99
C CYS A 112 -10.07 14.05 18.66
N ASP A 113 -9.37 13.54 19.66
CA ASP A 113 -8.00 12.99 19.60
C ASP A 113 -7.93 11.53 20.08
N GLY A 114 -9.07 10.92 20.40
CA GLY A 114 -9.15 9.55 20.93
C GLY A 114 -8.73 9.41 22.39
N GLY A 115 -8.34 10.51 23.04
CA GLY A 115 -7.85 10.52 24.41
C GLY A 115 -6.37 10.21 24.55
N GLY A 116 -5.78 10.70 25.64
CA GLY A 116 -4.37 10.46 25.96
C GLY A 116 -3.35 11.11 25.03
N GLY A 117 -3.73 12.16 24.29
CA GLY A 117 -2.84 12.91 23.40
C GLY A 117 -2.21 12.01 22.32
N PRO A 118 -0.89 11.75 22.35
CA PRO A 118 -0.21 10.93 21.34
C PRO A 118 -0.59 9.44 21.37
N LEU A 119 -1.23 8.96 22.43
CA LEU A 119 -1.69 7.56 22.52
C LEU A 119 -3.01 7.30 21.78
N GLY A 120 -3.72 8.36 21.39
CA GLY A 120 -4.96 8.28 20.64
C GLY A 120 -4.72 8.31 19.13
N HIS A 121 -5.49 9.14 18.42
CA HIS A 121 -5.39 9.34 16.98
C HIS A 121 -5.11 10.81 16.63
N PRO A 122 -4.72 11.12 15.38
CA PRO A 122 -4.55 12.51 14.96
C PRO A 122 -5.79 13.33 15.28
N ARG A 123 -5.59 14.50 15.87
CA ARG A 123 -6.70 15.37 16.24
C ARG A 123 -7.51 15.74 15.00
N ILE A 124 -8.80 15.42 15.05
CA ILE A 124 -9.77 15.85 14.04
C ILE A 124 -10.81 16.78 14.63
N PHE A 125 -11.44 17.54 13.75
CA PHE A 125 -12.52 18.46 14.07
C PHE A 125 -13.81 17.97 13.39
N ILE A 126 -14.81 17.65 14.20
CA ILE A 126 -16.07 17.06 13.77
C ILE A 126 -17.15 18.15 13.85
N ASN A 127 -17.91 18.31 12.77
CA ASN A 127 -19.03 19.25 12.74
C ASN A 127 -20.31 18.60 13.30
N THR A 128 -20.95 19.25 14.27
CA THR A 128 -22.19 18.79 14.94
C THR A 128 -23.40 19.66 14.60
N ASP A 129 -23.28 20.57 13.63
CA ASP A 129 -24.38 21.44 13.15
C ASP A 129 -25.61 20.71 12.62
N LYS A 130 -25.44 19.49 12.15
CA LYS A 130 -26.53 18.74 11.54
C LYS A 130 -27.34 18.05 12.63
N PRO A 131 -28.66 17.87 12.44
CA PRO A 131 -29.50 17.11 13.36
C PRO A 131 -29.28 15.60 13.21
N GLU A 132 -28.03 15.17 13.19
CA GLU A 132 -27.59 13.78 13.08
C GLU A 132 -26.48 13.52 14.12
N ILE A 133 -26.25 12.25 14.43
CA ILE A 133 -25.15 11.85 15.30
C ILE A 133 -23.89 11.78 14.45
N ALA A 134 -22.97 12.70 14.67
CA ALA A 134 -21.69 12.76 13.96
C ALA A 134 -20.66 11.88 14.67
N THR A 135 -20.09 10.91 13.95
CA THR A 135 -19.12 9.97 14.52
C THR A 135 -17.68 10.39 14.22
N CYS A 136 -16.77 10.14 15.15
CA CYS A 136 -15.33 10.23 14.88
C CYS A 136 -14.90 9.15 13.88
N GLY A 137 -14.19 9.52 12.81
CA GLY A 137 -13.70 8.57 11.80
C GLY A 137 -12.60 7.61 12.28
N TYR A 138 -12.05 7.82 13.48
CA TYR A 138 -11.02 6.97 14.06
C TYR A 138 -11.59 6.10 15.19
N CYS A 139 -11.98 6.71 16.32
CA CYS A 139 -12.51 5.97 17.46
C CYS A 139 -13.96 5.49 17.30
N GLY A 140 -14.72 6.02 16.32
CA GLY A 140 -16.15 5.74 16.18
C GLY A 140 -17.04 6.41 17.23
N LEU A 141 -16.48 7.20 18.15
CA LEU A 141 -17.26 7.83 19.21
C LEU A 141 -18.34 8.76 18.64
N PRO A 142 -19.59 8.64 19.09
CA PRO A 142 -20.69 9.47 18.64
C PRO A 142 -20.74 10.83 19.35
N PHE A 143 -20.90 11.90 18.58
CA PHE A 143 -21.09 13.26 19.06
C PHE A 143 -22.39 13.85 18.49
N ALA A 144 -23.08 14.65 19.28
CA ALA A 144 -24.22 15.43 18.81
C ALA A 144 -24.28 16.79 19.50
N HIS A 145 -24.93 17.75 18.85
CA HIS A 145 -25.17 19.05 19.43
C HIS A 145 -26.41 19.04 20.35
N GLU A 146 -26.34 19.73 21.48
CA GLU A 146 -27.45 19.78 22.45
C GLU A 146 -28.76 20.33 21.85
N GLN A 147 -28.67 21.25 20.89
CA GLN A 147 -29.84 21.82 20.20
C GLN A 147 -30.69 20.76 19.48
N HIS A 148 -30.05 19.69 19.00
CA HIS A 148 -30.74 18.62 18.27
C HIS A 148 -31.21 17.49 19.18
N ARG A 149 -31.00 17.59 20.50
CA ARG A 149 -31.36 16.54 21.46
C ARG A 149 -32.85 16.21 21.43
N ALA A 150 -33.71 17.21 21.34
CA ALA A 150 -35.16 17.00 21.26
C ALA A 150 -35.56 16.27 19.97
N TYR A 151 -34.95 16.63 18.84
CA TYR A 151 -35.19 15.97 17.56
C TYR A 151 -34.69 14.53 17.57
N LEU A 152 -33.46 14.28 18.01
CA LEU A 152 -32.89 12.93 18.08
C LEU A 152 -33.68 12.01 19.03
N LYS A 153 -34.23 12.55 20.13
CA LYS A 153 -35.14 11.81 21.02
C LYS A 153 -36.51 11.50 20.40
N SER A 154 -36.94 12.29 19.42
CA SER A 154 -38.23 12.06 18.73
C SER A 154 -38.16 10.98 17.66
N LEU A 155 -36.95 10.58 17.26
CA LEU A 155 -36.76 9.51 16.27
C LEU A 155 -37.15 8.15 16.88
N PRO A 156 -37.75 7.24 16.09
CA PRO A 156 -38.20 5.94 16.59
C PRO A 156 -37.03 5.04 17.02
N ALA A 157 -35.86 5.22 16.41
CA ALA A 157 -34.62 4.53 16.76
C ALA A 157 -33.41 5.39 16.39
N THR A 158 -32.35 5.31 17.19
CA THR A 158 -31.04 5.92 16.92
C THR A 158 -29.97 4.83 16.87
N SER A 159 -28.89 5.09 16.12
CA SER A 159 -27.77 4.15 15.97
C SER A 159 -26.96 3.97 17.26
N TYR A 160 -26.98 4.96 18.16
CA TYR A 160 -26.28 4.94 19.44
C TYR A 160 -27.25 5.30 20.57
N PRO A 161 -27.02 4.81 21.80
CA PRO A 161 -27.79 5.19 22.97
C PRO A 161 -27.60 6.68 23.28
N LEU A 162 -28.69 7.40 23.54
CA LEU A 162 -28.67 8.84 23.76
C LEU A 162 -28.29 9.24 25.19
N GLU A 163 -28.44 8.31 26.13
CA GLU A 163 -28.11 8.47 27.55
C GLU A 163 -27.11 7.36 27.93
N PRO A 164 -26.28 7.55 28.98
CA PRO A 164 -25.35 6.53 29.47
C PRO A 164 -26.11 5.28 29.92
N THR A 165 -25.65 4.10 29.48
CA THR A 165 -26.26 2.80 29.85
C THR A 165 -25.58 2.22 31.10
N GLY A 166 -24.36 2.66 31.42
CA GLY A 166 -23.55 2.12 32.51
C GLY A 166 -22.86 0.81 32.15
N ASP A 167 -22.73 0.53 30.85
CA ASP A 167 -22.05 -0.67 30.37
C ASP A 167 -20.55 -0.63 30.70
N ALA A 168 -19.96 -1.78 31.05
CA ALA A 168 -18.54 -1.88 31.39
C ALA A 168 -17.59 -1.49 30.24
N ALA A 169 -18.08 -1.48 29.00
CA ALA A 169 -17.34 -1.08 27.82
C ALA A 169 -17.38 0.44 27.56
N GLU A 170 -18.21 1.21 28.28
CA GLU A 170 -18.35 2.64 28.08
C GLU A 170 -17.04 3.39 28.38
N ALA A 171 -16.61 4.21 27.42
CA ALA A 171 -15.48 5.08 27.58
C ALA A 171 -15.90 6.32 28.37
N ASN A 172 -15.09 6.69 29.37
CA ASN A 172 -15.30 7.92 30.14
C ASN A 172 -15.38 9.14 29.21
N GLU A 173 -16.28 10.09 29.50
CA GLU A 173 -16.46 11.35 28.75
C GLU A 173 -15.16 12.17 28.64
N THR A 174 -14.36 12.22 29.70
CA THR A 174 -13.01 12.78 29.68
C THR A 174 -12.02 11.63 29.48
N GLN A 175 -11.69 11.31 28.23
CA GLN A 175 -10.63 10.33 27.89
C GLN A 175 -9.22 10.91 28.16
N ARG A 176 -9.04 11.55 29.32
CA ARG A 176 -7.78 12.15 29.75
C ARG A 176 -6.96 11.07 30.44
N VAL A 177 -5.75 10.83 29.93
CA VAL A 177 -4.79 9.87 30.50
C VAL A 177 -3.84 10.56 31.49
N THR A 178 -3.61 11.87 31.33
CA THR A 178 -2.72 12.67 32.19
C THR A 178 -3.46 13.86 32.75
N GLU A 179 -3.35 14.11 34.07
CA GLU A 179 -3.87 15.32 34.72
C GLU A 179 -2.85 16.47 34.64
N GLY A 180 -3.32 17.72 34.47
CA GLY A 180 -2.52 18.93 34.69
C GLY A 180 -1.68 19.42 33.51
N ALA A 181 -0.54 20.06 33.82
CA ALA A 181 0.26 20.88 32.88
C ALA A 181 1.02 20.09 31.78
N PHE A 182 1.06 18.76 31.87
CA PHE A 182 1.62 17.89 30.83
C PHE A 182 0.58 17.43 29.80
N GLU A 183 -0.66 17.97 29.85
CA GLU A 183 -1.65 17.83 28.78
C GLU A 183 -1.04 18.35 27.46
N GLN A 184 -0.67 17.42 26.57
CA GLN A 184 -0.33 17.76 25.19
C GLN A 184 -1.62 18.20 24.49
N ARG A 185 -1.90 19.50 24.56
CA ARG A 185 -2.98 20.18 23.85
C ARG A 185 -2.55 20.55 22.44
#